data_AF-A0A9W7XUU3-F1
#
_entry.id   AF-A0A9W7XUU3-F1
#
_cell.length_a   1.000
_cell.length_b   1.000
_cell.length_c   1.000
_cell.angle_alpha   90.00
_cell.angle_beta   90.00
_cell.angle_gamma   90.00
#
_symmetry.space_group_name_H-M   'P 1'
#
loop_
_entity.id
_entity.type
_entity.pdbx_description
1 polymer ?
#
loop_
_entity_poly.entity_id
_entity_poly.type
_entity_poly.pdbx_seq_one_letter_code
_entity_poly.pdbx_strand_id
1 'polypeptide(L)'
;MWQLMGVPTNQWNMLHSEGGMSQYVRDTLDPVATMTSFARDNYFYHLLIAHQYSRTCCPDYLTESGFCRLQRAVASGDHTTFHIHTATIADTLWKMQPGELSKAIIMDHMDWFTPEEAEAEVKALHHAIKKGGLVLWRSAARIPWYIANFEANGFSVHALGIRQPNAQVALDRVNMYASFYKATKL
;
A
#
# COMPACT_ATOMS: atom_id res chain seq x y z
N MET A 1 8.37 -21.33 -20.98
CA MET A 1 7.02 -20.94 -20.51
C MET A 1 7.24 -20.01 -19.33
N TRP A 2 7.02 -18.71 -19.55
CA TRP A 2 7.32 -17.64 -18.58
C TRP A 2 6.47 -17.84 -17.33
N GLN A 3 7.02 -18.47 -16.30
CA GLN A 3 6.37 -18.58 -15.00
C GLN A 3 6.37 -17.18 -14.39
N LEU A 4 5.21 -16.52 -14.43
CA LEU A 4 4.76 -15.42 -13.56
C LEU A 4 5.75 -14.24 -13.41
N MET A 5 5.40 -13.13 -14.06
CA MET A 5 6.01 -11.78 -14.06
C MET A 5 6.33 -11.19 -12.65
N GLY A 6 7.16 -11.86 -11.83
CA GLY A 6 7.59 -11.40 -10.51
C GLY A 6 6.56 -11.50 -9.39
N VAL A 7 5.39 -12.14 -9.60
CA VAL A 7 4.35 -12.31 -8.57
C VAL A 7 4.57 -13.63 -7.81
N PRO A 8 4.81 -13.62 -6.50
CA PRO A 8 5.03 -14.84 -5.73
C PRO A 8 3.79 -15.72 -5.62
N THR A 9 4.01 -17.02 -5.40
CA THR A 9 2.96 -18.05 -5.32
C THR A 9 1.88 -17.72 -4.27
N ASN A 10 2.26 -17.15 -3.12
CA ASN A 10 1.31 -16.82 -2.06
C ASN A 10 0.33 -15.73 -2.50
N GLN A 11 0.84 -14.64 -3.10
CA GLN A 11 0.00 -13.58 -3.66
C GLN A 11 -0.85 -14.09 -4.83
N TRP A 12 -0.30 -14.96 -5.66
CA TRP A 12 -1.05 -15.59 -6.75
C TRP A 12 -2.23 -16.43 -6.22
N ASN A 13 -1.99 -17.24 -5.18
CA ASN A 13 -3.01 -18.08 -4.56
C ASN A 13 -4.12 -17.22 -3.93
N MET A 14 -3.75 -16.11 -3.28
CA MET A 14 -4.71 -15.13 -2.75
C MET A 14 -5.63 -14.60 -3.85
N LEU A 15 -5.06 -14.11 -4.97
CA LEU A 15 -5.85 -13.63 -6.11
C LEU A 15 -6.74 -14.74 -6.69
N HIS A 16 -6.18 -15.94 -6.91
CA HIS A 16 -6.91 -17.06 -7.52
C HIS A 16 -8.08 -17.56 -6.66
N SER A 17 -7.94 -17.48 -5.33
CA SER A 17 -9.02 -17.83 -4.40
C SER A 17 -10.24 -16.92 -4.51
N GLU A 18 -10.09 -15.73 -5.10
CA GLU A 18 -11.15 -14.72 -5.21
C GLU A 18 -11.74 -14.63 -6.62
N GLY A 19 -11.16 -15.34 -7.58
CA GLY A 19 -11.66 -15.41 -8.95
C GLY A 19 -10.56 -15.71 -9.96
N GLY A 20 -10.94 -15.68 -11.24
CA GLY A 20 -9.99 -15.81 -12.34
C GLY A 20 -9.26 -14.51 -12.64
N MET A 21 -8.11 -14.61 -13.32
CA MET A 21 -7.35 -13.43 -13.77
C MET A 21 -8.18 -12.47 -14.64
N SER A 22 -9.10 -13.00 -15.46
CA SER A 22 -9.99 -12.17 -16.28
C SER A 22 -11.00 -11.37 -15.45
N GLN A 23 -11.43 -11.88 -14.30
CA GLN A 23 -12.27 -11.16 -13.36
C GLN A 23 -11.45 -10.08 -12.64
N TYR A 24 -10.26 -10.43 -12.16
CA TYR A 24 -9.34 -9.48 -11.54
C TYR A 24 -9.02 -8.27 -12.43
N VAL A 25 -8.74 -8.50 -13.72
CA VAL A 25 -8.48 -7.42 -14.68
C VAL A 25 -9.70 -6.51 -14.85
N ARG A 26 -10.91 -7.11 -15.00
CA ARG A 26 -12.16 -6.33 -15.10
C ARG A 26 -12.43 -5.52 -13.84
N ASP A 27 -12.39 -6.15 -12.67
CA ASP A 27 -12.62 -5.51 -11.38
C ASP A 27 -11.57 -4.42 -11.07
N THR A 28 -10.40 -4.48 -11.71
CA THR A 28 -9.34 -3.47 -11.60
C THR A 28 -9.60 -2.29 -12.53
N LEU A 29 -9.82 -2.53 -13.82
CA LEU A 29 -9.83 -1.48 -14.84
C LEU A 29 -11.20 -0.80 -15.03
N ASP A 30 -12.29 -1.57 -15.04
CA ASP A 30 -13.63 -1.04 -15.37
C ASP A 30 -14.04 0.09 -14.40
N PRO A 31 -13.85 -0.04 -13.08
CA PRO A 31 -14.24 1.02 -12.14
C PRO A 31 -13.40 2.29 -12.31
N VAL A 32 -12.10 2.14 -12.58
CA VAL A 32 -11.18 3.30 -12.71
C VAL A 32 -11.46 4.05 -14.01
N ALA A 33 -11.69 3.33 -15.10
CA ALA A 33 -12.04 3.92 -16.40
C ALA A 33 -13.39 4.65 -16.34
N THR A 34 -14.30 4.20 -15.49
CA THR A 34 -15.61 4.85 -15.27
C THR A 34 -15.50 6.09 -14.38
N MET A 35 -14.62 6.08 -13.39
CA MET A 35 -14.51 7.16 -12.39
C MET A 35 -13.51 8.26 -12.76
N THR A 36 -12.54 8.00 -13.63
CA THR A 36 -11.44 8.95 -13.91
C THR A 36 -11.05 8.98 -15.38
N SER A 37 -10.68 10.16 -15.90
CA SER A 37 -10.05 10.23 -17.22
C SER A 37 -8.58 9.84 -17.15
N PHE A 38 -8.17 8.81 -17.89
CA PHE A 38 -6.75 8.46 -18.04
C PHE A 38 -5.92 9.56 -18.73
N ALA A 39 -6.56 10.40 -19.53
CA ALA A 39 -5.87 11.48 -20.21
C ALA A 39 -5.64 12.72 -19.32
N ARG A 40 -6.55 12.97 -18.36
CA ARG A 40 -6.61 14.26 -17.65
C ARG A 40 -6.51 14.16 -16.14
N ASP A 41 -7.08 13.12 -15.54
CA ASP A 41 -7.28 13.08 -14.09
C ASP A 41 -6.40 12.02 -13.42
N ASN A 42 -6.05 10.97 -14.17
CA ASN A 42 -5.39 9.79 -13.62
C ASN A 42 -3.93 9.67 -14.08
N TYR A 43 -3.04 10.42 -13.43
CA TYR A 43 -1.62 10.45 -13.79
C TYR A 43 -0.92 9.08 -13.76
N PHE A 44 -1.42 8.10 -13.00
CA PHE A 44 -0.86 6.74 -12.96
C PHE A 44 -1.00 6.06 -14.32
N TYR A 45 -2.22 6.03 -14.87
CA TYR A 45 -2.49 5.46 -16.19
C TYR A 45 -2.05 6.38 -17.32
N HIS A 46 -2.12 7.70 -17.13
CA HIS A 46 -1.60 8.67 -18.09
C HIS A 46 -0.13 8.38 -18.44
N LEU A 47 0.71 8.17 -17.42
CA LEU A 47 2.12 7.87 -17.63
C LEU A 47 2.32 6.58 -18.44
N LEU A 48 1.52 5.55 -18.16
CA LEU A 48 1.61 4.27 -18.89
C LEU A 48 1.21 4.41 -20.36
N ILE A 49 0.23 5.26 -20.67
CA ILE A 49 -0.31 5.40 -22.05
C ILE A 49 0.50 6.42 -22.85
N ALA A 50 0.82 7.57 -22.25
CA ALA A 50 1.49 8.70 -22.91
C ALA A 50 3.02 8.65 -22.78
N HIS A 51 3.56 7.76 -21.92
CA HIS A 51 4.98 7.65 -21.57
C HIS A 51 5.62 8.93 -21.00
N GLN A 52 4.80 9.91 -20.62
CA GLN A 52 5.22 11.15 -19.98
C GLN A 52 4.07 11.71 -19.16
N TYR A 53 4.37 12.61 -18.22
CA TYR A 53 3.36 13.42 -17.55
C TYR A 53 3.02 14.66 -18.40
N SER A 54 1.81 15.19 -18.21
CA SER A 54 1.43 16.50 -18.74
C SER A 54 1.40 17.54 -17.63
N ARG A 55 1.34 18.84 -17.98
CA ARG A 55 1.23 19.92 -16.98
C ARG A 55 -0.03 19.83 -16.12
N THR A 56 -1.10 19.24 -16.65
CA THR A 56 -2.40 19.13 -15.97
C THR A 56 -2.67 17.74 -15.40
N CYS A 57 -1.87 16.72 -15.78
CA CYS A 57 -2.00 15.35 -15.30
C CYS A 57 -0.63 14.83 -14.85
N CYS A 58 -0.26 15.18 -13.62
CA CYS A 58 0.99 14.77 -12.97
C CYS A 58 0.80 14.64 -11.45
N PRO A 59 1.70 13.96 -10.74
CA PRO A 59 1.73 13.97 -9.28
C PRO A 59 1.91 15.40 -8.73
N ASP A 60 1.29 15.69 -7.60
CA ASP A 60 1.31 17.02 -6.97
C ASP A 60 2.72 17.58 -6.77
N TYR A 61 3.69 16.71 -6.45
CA TYR A 61 5.09 17.09 -6.23
C TYR A 61 5.82 17.54 -7.50
N LEU A 62 5.27 17.28 -8.70
CA LEU A 62 5.78 17.81 -9.97
C LEU A 62 5.13 19.15 -10.37
N THR A 63 4.09 19.59 -9.65
CA THR A 63 3.48 20.91 -9.88
C THR A 63 4.33 22.02 -9.26
N GLU A 64 4.27 23.22 -9.82
CA GLU A 64 4.97 24.39 -9.25
C GLU A 64 4.52 24.65 -7.80
N SER A 65 3.21 24.56 -7.54
CA SER A 65 2.67 24.73 -6.18
C SER A 65 3.20 23.67 -5.21
N GLY A 66 3.30 22.41 -5.63
CA GLY A 66 3.82 21.31 -4.82
C GLY A 66 5.31 21.46 -4.55
N PHE A 67 6.09 21.82 -5.58
CA PHE A 67 7.51 22.13 -5.43
C PHE A 67 7.73 23.26 -4.42
N CYS A 68 7.03 24.39 -4.56
CA CYS A 68 7.16 25.50 -3.61
C CYS A 68 6.75 25.13 -2.19
N ARG A 69 5.71 24.28 -2.01
CA ARG A 69 5.33 23.76 -0.68
C ARG A 69 6.45 22.93 -0.06
N LEU A 70 7.00 21.98 -0.82
CA LEU A 70 8.11 21.12 -0.36
C LEU A 70 9.37 21.95 -0.06
N GLN A 71 9.72 22.89 -0.93
CA GLN A 71 10.88 23.76 -0.75
C GLN A 71 10.75 24.62 0.51
N ARG A 72 9.58 25.20 0.78
CA ARG A 72 9.31 25.97 2.00
C ARG A 72 9.38 25.09 3.25
N ALA A 73 8.82 23.88 3.20
CA ALA A 73 8.89 22.93 4.31
C ALA A 73 10.35 22.61 4.68
N VAL A 74 11.19 22.36 3.68
CA VAL A 74 12.64 22.15 3.90
C VAL A 74 13.32 23.41 4.48
N ALA A 75 13.03 24.59 3.92
CA ALA A 75 13.66 25.84 4.36
C ALA A 75 13.23 26.30 5.76
N SER A 76 11.98 26.03 6.15
CA SER A 76 11.43 26.39 7.47
C SER A 76 12.03 25.58 8.63
N GLY A 77 12.69 24.45 8.33
CA GLY A 77 13.14 23.52 9.34
C GLY A 77 12.00 22.83 10.09
N ASP A 78 10.73 23.07 9.71
CA ASP A 78 9.58 22.50 10.41
C ASP A 78 9.70 20.98 10.44
N HIS A 79 10.05 20.33 9.31
CA HIS A 79 10.54 18.94 9.27
C HIS A 79 10.84 18.50 7.82
N THR A 80 12.05 17.99 7.54
CA THR A 80 12.23 16.78 6.72
C THR A 80 13.61 16.13 6.96
N THR A 81 13.71 15.19 7.90
CA THR A 81 14.84 14.26 7.96
C THR A 81 14.39 12.97 7.27
N PHE A 82 14.90 12.71 6.07
CA PHE A 82 14.76 11.40 5.46
C PHE A 82 15.88 10.51 5.97
N HIS A 83 15.50 9.40 6.60
CA HIS A 83 16.42 8.32 6.91
C HIS A 83 16.17 7.19 5.93
N ILE A 84 17.19 6.87 5.13
CA ILE A 84 17.15 5.74 4.23
C ILE A 84 17.87 4.59 4.94
N HIS A 85 17.17 3.48 5.12
CA HIS A 85 17.74 2.27 5.70
C HIS A 85 17.97 1.24 4.60
N THR A 86 19.20 0.74 4.50
CA THR A 86 19.57 -0.35 3.58
C THR A 86 19.71 -1.65 4.39
N ALA A 87 18.58 -2.18 4.84
CA ALA A 87 18.46 -3.41 5.61
C ALA A 87 17.08 -4.03 5.40
N THR A 88 16.82 -5.20 5.97
CA THR A 88 15.44 -5.73 6.01
C THR A 88 14.54 -4.80 6.83
N ILE A 89 13.24 -4.84 6.55
CA ILE A 89 12.24 -4.06 7.29
C ILE A 89 12.29 -4.45 8.77
N ALA A 90 12.26 -5.76 9.07
CA ALA A 90 12.33 -6.28 10.43
C ALA A 90 13.60 -5.82 11.18
N ASP A 91 14.78 -5.93 10.58
CA ASP A 91 16.03 -5.48 11.21
C ASP A 91 16.03 -3.98 11.50
N THR A 92 15.46 -3.20 10.58
CA THR A 92 15.34 -1.75 10.74
C THR A 92 14.42 -1.41 11.90
N LEU A 93 13.24 -2.05 11.95
CA LEU A 93 12.26 -1.83 13.01
C LEU A 93 12.77 -2.27 14.39
N TRP A 94 13.51 -3.38 14.49
CA TRP A 94 14.10 -3.84 15.75
C TRP A 94 15.20 -2.91 16.29
N LYS A 95 15.88 -2.17 15.42
CA LYS A 95 16.91 -1.17 15.81
C LYS A 95 16.30 0.15 16.27
N MET A 96 15.03 0.40 15.98
CA MET A 96 14.31 1.58 16.47
C MET A 96 14.03 1.47 17.97
N GLN A 97 13.85 2.61 18.61
CA GLN A 97 13.36 2.65 19.98
C GLN A 97 11.91 2.15 20.05
N PRO A 98 11.52 1.47 21.14
CA PRO A 98 10.13 1.07 21.33
C PRO A 98 9.19 2.27 21.22
N GLY A 99 8.21 2.20 20.32
CA GLY A 99 7.24 3.28 20.11
C GLY A 99 7.77 4.54 19.41
N GLU A 100 8.92 4.46 18.73
CA GLU A 100 9.47 5.57 17.95
C GLU A 100 8.54 6.01 16.80
N LEU A 101 7.82 5.05 16.19
CA LEU A 101 6.92 5.31 15.07
C LEU A 101 5.49 5.62 15.55
N SER A 102 4.91 6.68 14.99
CA SER A 102 3.47 6.96 15.15
C SER A 102 2.61 6.24 14.12
N LYS A 103 3.16 6.04 12.92
CA LYS A 103 2.50 5.41 11.77
C LYS A 103 3.55 4.65 10.96
N ALA A 104 3.17 3.49 10.44
CA ALA A 104 3.90 2.76 9.42
C ALA A 104 2.98 2.52 8.21
N ILE A 105 3.52 2.70 7.01
CA ILE A 105 2.85 2.33 5.76
C ILE A 105 3.71 1.24 5.15
N ILE A 106 3.17 0.02 5.09
CA ILE A 106 3.87 -1.13 4.51
C ILE A 106 3.28 -1.44 3.13
N MET A 107 4.12 -2.01 2.27
CA MET A 107 3.70 -2.43 0.93
C MET A 107 2.98 -3.77 0.99
N ASP A 108 2.55 -4.25 -0.17
CA ASP A 108 1.88 -5.53 -0.37
C ASP A 108 2.80 -6.75 -0.23
N HIS A 109 4.06 -6.55 0.18
CA HIS A 109 5.02 -7.63 0.38
C HIS A 109 4.56 -8.64 1.44
N MET A 110 3.66 -8.26 2.35
CA MET A 110 3.02 -9.18 3.28
C MET A 110 2.22 -10.28 2.57
N ASP A 111 1.71 -10.03 1.36
CA ASP A 111 1.03 -11.05 0.55
C ASP A 111 2.00 -12.14 0.04
N TRP A 112 3.30 -11.87 0.10
CA TRP A 112 4.34 -12.77 -0.40
C TRP A 112 4.83 -13.72 0.69
N PHE A 113 4.69 -13.33 1.95
CA PHE A 113 5.26 -14.02 3.11
C PHE A 113 4.62 -15.36 3.42
N THR A 114 5.38 -16.21 4.13
CA THR A 114 4.81 -17.31 4.92
C THR A 114 4.21 -16.78 6.23
N PRO A 115 3.37 -17.56 6.93
CA PRO A 115 2.85 -17.17 8.23
C PRO A 115 3.92 -16.77 9.25
N GLU A 116 5.07 -17.45 9.25
CA GLU A 116 6.19 -17.18 10.15
C GLU A 116 6.90 -15.86 9.82
N GLU A 117 7.09 -15.56 8.54
CA GLU A 117 7.69 -14.31 8.07
C GLU A 117 6.80 -13.11 8.41
N ALA A 118 5.49 -13.22 8.15
CA ALA A 118 4.52 -12.19 8.51
C ALA A 118 4.47 -11.96 10.02
N GLU A 119 4.47 -13.04 10.82
CA GLU A 119 4.51 -12.96 12.28
C GLU A 119 5.76 -12.20 12.78
N ALA A 120 6.93 -12.49 12.19
CA ALA A 120 8.17 -11.85 12.57
C ALA A 120 8.15 -10.33 12.29
N GLU A 121 7.65 -9.92 11.11
CA GLU A 121 7.53 -8.50 10.78
C GLU A 121 6.47 -7.79 11.62
N VAL A 122 5.33 -8.43 11.89
CA VAL A 122 4.28 -7.89 12.77
C VAL A 122 4.82 -7.64 14.18
N LYS A 123 5.66 -8.53 14.73
CA LYS A 123 6.32 -8.30 16.03
C LYS A 123 7.27 -7.11 15.99
N ALA A 124 8.05 -6.98 14.92
CA ALA A 124 8.95 -5.85 14.74
C ALA A 124 8.17 -4.51 14.63
N LEU A 125 7.05 -4.52 13.90
CA LEU A 125 6.11 -3.39 13.82
C LEU A 125 5.51 -3.07 15.19
N HIS A 126 5.09 -4.09 15.95
CA HIS A 126 4.56 -3.89 17.30
C HIS A 126 5.60 -3.23 18.20
N HIS A 127 6.88 -3.64 18.13
CA HIS A 127 7.96 -2.99 18.89
C HIS A 127 8.11 -1.51 18.52
N ALA A 128 8.24 -1.20 17.23
CA ALA A 128 8.54 0.16 16.75
C ALA A 128 7.35 1.13 16.86
N ILE A 129 6.10 0.65 16.77
CA ILE A 129 4.90 1.50 16.79
C ILE A 129 4.49 1.86 18.22
N LYS A 130 4.16 3.13 18.48
CA LYS A 130 3.65 3.56 19.78
C LYS A 130 2.23 3.04 20.04
N LYS A 131 1.82 2.97 21.32
CA LYS A 131 0.44 2.68 21.69
C LYS A 131 -0.52 3.66 21.01
N GLY A 132 -1.59 3.16 20.38
CA GLY A 132 -2.52 3.95 19.55
C GLY A 132 -1.95 4.39 18.19
N GLY A 133 -0.72 4.02 17.86
CA GLY A 133 -0.12 4.21 16.54
C GLY A 133 -0.69 3.25 15.50
N LEU A 134 -0.44 3.54 14.22
CA LEU A 134 -1.11 2.89 13.10
C LEU A 134 -0.16 2.12 12.18
N VAL A 135 -0.57 0.98 11.68
CA VAL A 135 0.02 0.33 10.50
C VAL A 135 -1.02 0.32 9.39
N LEU A 136 -0.64 0.76 8.19
CA LEU A 136 -1.50 0.83 7.00
C LEU A 136 -0.90 -0.03 5.90
N TRP A 137 -1.73 -0.84 5.25
CA TRP A 137 -1.30 -1.68 4.11
C TRP A 137 -2.44 -1.94 3.15
N ARG A 138 -2.08 -2.31 1.93
CA ARG A 138 -3.01 -2.83 0.91
C ARG A 138 -2.68 -4.28 0.60
N SER A 139 -3.67 -5.03 0.15
CA SER A 139 -3.51 -6.45 -0.19
C SER A 139 -4.21 -6.81 -1.50
N ALA A 140 -3.63 -7.77 -2.22
CA ALA A 140 -4.24 -8.43 -3.36
C ALA A 140 -5.47 -9.26 -2.98
N ALA A 141 -5.61 -9.65 -1.71
CA ALA A 141 -6.83 -10.26 -1.19
C ALA A 141 -7.79 -9.21 -0.62
N ARG A 142 -9.10 -9.47 -0.70
CA ARG A 142 -10.15 -8.76 0.02
C ARG A 142 -10.04 -8.95 1.53
N ILE A 143 -9.65 -10.15 1.97
CA ILE A 143 -9.43 -10.49 3.38
C ILE A 143 -8.10 -11.24 3.51
N PRO A 144 -6.97 -10.53 3.73
CA PRO A 144 -5.67 -11.17 3.88
C PRO A 144 -5.58 -12.04 5.14
N TRP A 145 -4.95 -13.21 5.01
CA TRP A 145 -4.80 -14.19 6.09
C TRP A 145 -4.00 -13.66 7.28
N TYR A 146 -3.05 -12.75 7.05
CA TYR A 146 -2.16 -12.19 8.07
C TYR A 146 -2.83 -11.15 8.98
N ILE A 147 -4.13 -10.85 8.80
CA ILE A 147 -4.91 -10.09 9.78
C ILE A 147 -4.82 -10.77 11.16
N ALA A 148 -4.87 -12.11 11.18
CA ALA A 148 -4.76 -12.89 12.41
C ALA A 148 -3.40 -12.68 13.12
N ASN A 149 -2.31 -12.52 12.36
CA ASN A 149 -0.99 -12.21 12.93
C ASN A 149 -1.00 -10.84 13.63
N PHE A 150 -1.60 -9.82 13.02
CA PHE A 150 -1.75 -8.50 13.64
C PHE A 150 -2.58 -8.59 14.93
N GLU A 151 -3.73 -9.26 14.90
CA GLU A 151 -4.61 -9.38 16.07
C GLU A 151 -3.95 -10.16 17.21
N ALA A 152 -3.26 -11.27 16.90
CA ALA A 152 -2.54 -12.06 17.89
C ALA A 152 -1.38 -11.28 18.55
N ASN A 153 -0.82 -10.28 17.86
CA ASN A 153 0.28 -9.45 18.35
C ASN A 153 -0.18 -8.07 18.85
N GLY A 154 -1.43 -7.97 19.33
CA GLY A 154 -1.88 -6.79 20.07
C GLY A 154 -2.24 -5.60 19.18
N PHE A 155 -2.71 -5.85 17.96
CA PHE A 155 -3.33 -4.83 17.12
C PHE A 155 -4.84 -5.03 17.00
N SER A 156 -5.58 -3.92 16.87
CA SER A 156 -6.96 -3.93 16.41
C SER A 156 -7.03 -3.56 14.93
N VAL A 157 -7.48 -4.49 14.09
CA VAL A 157 -7.47 -4.37 12.64
C VAL A 157 -8.85 -3.97 12.11
N HIS A 158 -8.87 -3.01 11.18
CA HIS A 158 -10.08 -2.52 10.53
C HIS A 158 -9.84 -2.39 9.03
N ALA A 159 -10.79 -2.86 8.23
CA ALA A 159 -10.81 -2.58 6.80
C ALA A 159 -11.22 -1.12 6.57
N LEU A 160 -10.41 -0.39 5.81
CA LEU A 160 -10.73 0.96 5.32
C LEU A 160 -11.42 0.91 3.95
N GLY A 161 -11.19 -0.16 3.19
CA GLY A 161 -11.88 -0.42 1.93
C GLY A 161 -11.69 -1.86 1.50
N ILE A 162 -12.75 -2.47 0.98
CA ILE A 162 -12.72 -3.82 0.40
C ILE A 162 -13.47 -3.75 -0.92
N ARG A 163 -12.81 -4.17 -2.00
CA ARG A 163 -13.42 -4.24 -3.31
C ARG A 163 -14.57 -5.23 -3.27
N GLN A 164 -15.72 -4.81 -3.77
CA GLN A 164 -16.84 -5.71 -3.98
C GLN A 164 -16.76 -6.25 -5.42
N PRO A 165 -16.98 -7.55 -5.65
CA PRO A 165 -17.01 -8.10 -7.00
C PRO A 165 -18.01 -7.34 -7.88
N ASN A 166 -17.62 -7.00 -9.11
CA ASN A 166 -18.43 -6.24 -10.08
C ASN A 166 -18.84 -4.81 -9.65
N ALA A 167 -18.27 -4.26 -8.57
CA ALA A 167 -18.54 -2.88 -8.18
C ALA A 167 -17.99 -1.90 -9.21
N GLN A 168 -18.73 -0.83 -9.47
CA GLN A 168 -18.30 0.27 -10.35
C GLN A 168 -17.53 1.36 -9.60
N VAL A 169 -17.24 1.14 -8.31
CA VAL A 169 -16.52 2.08 -7.47
C VAL A 169 -15.13 1.53 -7.18
N ALA A 170 -14.12 2.22 -7.68
CA ALA A 170 -12.72 1.95 -7.41
C ALA A 170 -12.34 2.34 -5.97
N LEU A 171 -11.44 1.57 -5.34
CA LEU A 171 -10.89 1.92 -4.02
C LEU A 171 -9.97 3.15 -4.08
N ASP A 172 -9.33 3.35 -5.22
CA ASP A 172 -8.44 4.47 -5.51
C ASP A 172 -8.23 4.61 -7.02
N ARG A 173 -7.36 5.53 -7.43
CA ARG A 173 -7.09 5.86 -8.84
C ARG A 173 -6.29 4.77 -9.58
N VAL A 174 -5.78 3.75 -8.93
CA VAL A 174 -5.09 2.60 -9.54
C VAL A 174 -5.95 1.35 -9.44
N ASN A 175 -6.60 1.14 -8.29
CA ASN A 175 -7.50 0.02 -8.05
C ASN A 175 -6.85 -1.32 -8.38
N MET A 176 -5.58 -1.50 -8.03
CA MET A 176 -4.87 -2.77 -8.21
C MET A 176 -5.17 -3.73 -7.06
N TYR A 177 -5.13 -3.24 -5.82
CA TYR A 177 -5.36 -4.03 -4.63
C TYR A 177 -6.83 -4.22 -4.30
N ALA A 178 -7.18 -5.40 -3.81
CA ALA A 178 -8.56 -5.75 -3.49
C ALA A 178 -9.00 -5.22 -2.11
N SER A 179 -8.06 -4.78 -1.28
CA SER A 179 -8.38 -4.18 0.02
C SER A 179 -7.35 -3.15 0.52
N PHE A 180 -7.78 -2.36 1.50
CA PHE A 180 -6.98 -1.41 2.25
C PHE A 180 -7.32 -1.51 3.74
N TYR A 181 -6.30 -1.68 4.58
CA TYR A 181 -6.47 -1.98 6.00
C TYR A 181 -5.68 -1.04 6.91
N LYS A 182 -6.14 -0.96 8.15
CA LYS A 182 -5.52 -0.24 9.26
C LYS A 182 -5.46 -1.13 10.50
N ALA A 183 -4.27 -1.34 11.04
CA ALA A 183 -4.05 -1.90 12.36
C ALA A 183 -3.70 -0.79 13.36
N THR A 184 -4.34 -0.78 14.53
CA THR A 184 -4.04 0.16 15.63
C THR A 184 -3.44 -0.62 16.78
N LYS A 185 -2.25 -0.22 17.26
CA LYS A 185 -1.60 -0.89 18.40
C LYS A 185 -2.39 -0.63 19.68
N LEU A 186 -2.75 -1.70 20.39
CA LEU A 186 -3.57 -1.67 21.60
C LEU A 186 -2.85 -1.16 22.85
#